data_AF-A0AAJ6QU86-F1
#
_entry.id   AF-A0AAJ6QU86-F1
#
_cell.length_a   1.000
_cell.length_b   1.000
_cell.length_c   1.000
_cell.angle_alpha   90.00
_cell.angle_beta   90.00
_cell.angle_gamma   90.00
#
_symmetry.space_group_name_H-M   'P 1'
#
loop_
_entity.id
_entity.type
_entity.pdbx_description
1 polymer ?
#
loop_
_entity_poly.entity_id
_entity_poly.type
_entity_poly.pdbx_seq_one_letter_code
_entity_poly.pdbx_strand_id
1 'polypeptide(L)'
;MGLLVTYFVTLIFLLSPCGGNLLLSDRWWIDQSPVSWAIQCHYPTNPRGDGSSSLCAKTLHINCRQSSVRAVYQNVVLKTPASELVLSVRANGEQLETAAVSYFLGLLAMIDLRPSGKAFVEVPIDTSRLTGHPSDEPIPAYATYVAPPNKTFDSITLMAGCHGYIGSVYLSEMEMVAMLDGTPVKGSPCRSELEPVEREYGKIHPYKPVYLLGEPHQGDFGGLRDDISLVTQVSMDRLGVLEHTLDQWDMPVSLVIYAPLKALRNADDDWQRLYISKKVTAFKLHPSSVVCLVYASSVSEQYPINSLRNIAIKQAHSQFLLLADADFQPSPDLAPKVLPLIRNRTKKFLKSAVVIPAFEYADVPHKSDVVAANKHELMQLIHAQGIVCPFRRQDAPQSHAATDYWRWYTAREPYEVHLFSDKFEPYLVIEKNAHLPLYWEKFVGYGMNKISHMTELRVAGYNLWVAPDSWLIHVPHRLSTHFADHLQNATYRLSNRALRFEFQDHLRYKYGLECNDERVF
;
A
#
# COMPACT_ATOMS: atom_id res chain seq x y z
N MET A 1 -22.46 42.62 57.86
CA MET A 1 -23.72 42.21 57.19
C MET A 1 -23.50 42.40 55.70
N GLY A 2 -23.54 41.41 54.82
CA GLY A 2 -23.86 39.99 54.93
C GLY A 2 -23.23 39.24 53.75
N LEU A 3 -23.11 37.92 53.94
CA LEU A 3 -22.61 36.94 52.99
C LEU A 3 -23.48 36.84 51.72
N LEU A 4 -22.86 36.44 50.60
CA LEU A 4 -23.42 35.41 49.73
C LEU A 4 -22.31 34.69 48.95
N VAL A 5 -22.05 33.46 49.40
CA VAL A 5 -21.36 32.38 48.70
C VAL A 5 -22.35 31.79 47.69
N THR A 6 -21.95 31.45 46.46
CA THR A 6 -22.09 30.09 45.87
C THR A 6 -21.77 29.93 44.37
N TYR A 7 -20.96 28.88 44.12
CA TYR A 7 -20.89 27.91 43.00
C TYR A 7 -20.32 28.22 41.60
N PHE A 8 -19.32 27.37 41.29
CA PHE A 8 -18.67 27.02 40.02
C PHE A 8 -19.61 26.82 38.81
N VAL A 9 -19.19 27.32 37.64
CA VAL A 9 -19.12 26.55 36.38
C VAL A 9 -17.91 27.04 35.59
N THR A 10 -16.97 26.13 35.30
CA THR A 10 -15.82 26.33 34.42
C THR A 10 -16.29 26.55 32.98
N LEU A 11 -16.30 27.79 32.50
CA LEU A 11 -16.47 28.10 31.08
C LEU A 11 -15.13 27.88 30.36
N ILE A 12 -14.96 26.70 29.77
CA ILE A 12 -13.93 26.47 28.75
C ILE A 12 -14.50 27.01 27.43
N PHE A 13 -14.13 28.23 27.06
CA PHE A 13 -14.28 28.74 25.69
C PHE A 13 -12.95 28.55 24.94
N LEU A 14 -13.00 27.59 24.02
CA LEU A 14 -12.41 27.50 22.68
C LEU A 14 -11.35 28.54 22.23
N LEU A 15 -10.24 27.97 21.73
CA LEU A 15 -9.47 28.34 20.52
C LEU A 15 -8.84 29.75 20.53
N SER A 16 -7.54 29.93 20.71
CA SER A 16 -6.44 29.29 19.98
C SER A 16 -5.11 29.61 20.69
N PRO A 17 -4.20 28.65 20.95
CA PRO A 17 -2.80 28.99 21.17
C PRO A 17 -1.98 28.54 19.97
N CYS A 18 -1.44 29.53 19.25
CA CYS A 18 -0.23 29.35 18.46
C CYS A 18 0.80 28.56 19.30
N GLY A 19 1.13 27.33 18.88
CA GLY A 19 2.24 26.54 19.45
C GLY A 19 1.99 25.06 19.74
N GLY A 20 0.75 24.54 19.60
CA GLY A 20 0.39 23.19 20.04
C GLY A 20 0.03 22.14 18.98
N ASN A 21 -0.38 22.54 17.76
CA ASN A 21 -0.82 21.58 16.75
C ASN A 21 0.37 20.79 16.19
N LEU A 22 0.32 19.47 16.33
CA LEU A 22 1.32 18.54 15.83
C LEU A 22 1.12 18.15 14.36
N LEU A 23 -0.03 18.49 13.76
CA LEU A 23 -0.31 18.23 12.35
C LEU A 23 0.22 19.37 11.48
N LEU A 24 0.92 19.00 10.42
CA LEU A 24 1.46 19.92 9.43
C LEU A 24 0.61 19.86 8.15
N SER A 25 0.15 21.03 7.70
CA SER A 25 -0.80 21.14 6.59
C SER A 25 -0.25 20.73 5.21
N ASP A 26 1.06 20.59 5.09
CA ASP A 26 1.85 20.25 3.90
C ASP A 26 2.44 18.83 3.97
N ARG A 27 2.25 18.11 5.09
CA ARG A 27 2.80 16.76 5.30
C ARG A 27 1.77 15.63 5.26
N TRP A 28 0.57 15.92 4.78
CA TRP A 28 -0.44 14.90 4.51
C TRP A 28 -0.05 14.09 3.28
N TRP A 29 0.22 12.81 3.49
CA TRP A 29 0.41 11.85 2.42
C TRP A 29 -0.94 11.50 1.80
N ILE A 30 -1.07 11.83 0.50
CA ILE A 30 -2.23 11.47 -0.30
C ILE A 30 -2.03 10.06 -0.82
N ASP A 31 -3.00 9.19 -0.60
CA ASP A 31 -3.02 7.82 -1.11
C ASP A 31 -3.42 7.79 -2.60
N GLN A 32 -3.64 6.63 -3.20
CA GLN A 32 -4.16 6.49 -4.57
C GLN A 32 -5.59 7.06 -4.73
N SER A 33 -6.29 7.28 -3.61
CA SER A 33 -7.64 7.83 -3.59
C SER A 33 -7.64 9.32 -4.00
N PRO A 34 -8.50 9.73 -4.96
CA PRO A 34 -8.57 11.12 -5.40
C PRO A 34 -9.14 12.01 -4.29
N VAL A 35 -8.34 13.00 -3.88
CA VAL A 35 -8.69 14.05 -2.91
C VAL A 35 -8.14 15.38 -3.42
N SER A 36 -8.69 16.49 -2.92
CA SER A 36 -8.23 17.82 -3.30
C SER A 36 -8.17 18.75 -2.08
N TRP A 37 -7.33 19.77 -2.16
CA TRP A 37 -7.26 20.83 -1.15
C TRP A 37 -7.72 22.14 -1.79
N ALA A 38 -8.59 22.86 -1.08
CA ALA A 38 -9.08 24.17 -1.52
C ALA A 38 -9.14 25.13 -0.34
N ILE A 39 -9.19 26.44 -0.61
CA ILE A 39 -9.54 27.42 0.41
C ILE A 39 -11.05 27.59 0.36
N GLN A 40 -11.75 27.28 1.45
CA GLN A 40 -13.19 27.51 1.57
C GLN A 40 -13.46 28.63 2.57
N CYS A 41 -14.25 29.59 2.13
CA CYS A 41 -14.66 30.74 2.91
C CYS A 41 -16.14 30.65 3.25
N HIS A 42 -16.45 30.81 4.53
CA HIS A 42 -17.80 30.72 5.08
C HIS A 42 -18.15 32.08 5.65
N TYR A 43 -19.38 32.53 5.45
CA TYR A 43 -19.83 33.85 5.89
C TYR A 43 -20.80 33.66 7.06
N PRO A 44 -20.32 33.70 8.31
CA PRO A 44 -21.19 33.52 9.46
C PRO A 44 -22.27 34.62 9.49
N THR A 45 -23.47 34.25 9.91
CA THR A 45 -24.61 35.18 10.01
C THR A 45 -24.37 36.31 11.01
N ASN A 46 -23.47 36.11 11.98
CA ASN A 46 -23.02 37.13 12.92
C ASN A 46 -21.54 37.49 12.69
N PRO A 47 -21.18 38.79 12.65
CA PRO A 47 -19.78 39.23 12.58
C PRO A 47 -18.97 38.67 13.75
N ARG A 48 -17.75 38.23 13.48
CA ARG A 48 -16.83 37.79 14.53
C ARG A 48 -16.33 38.97 15.36
N GLY A 49 -15.94 38.70 16.61
CA GLY A 49 -15.35 39.69 17.51
C GLY A 49 -14.03 40.30 17.03
N ASP A 50 -13.43 39.75 15.97
CA ASP A 50 -12.22 40.26 15.29
C ASP A 50 -12.52 41.20 14.10
N GLY A 51 -13.81 41.45 13.79
CA GLY A 51 -14.23 42.31 12.68
C GLY A 51 -14.21 41.65 11.30
N SER A 52 -13.88 40.36 11.20
CA SER A 52 -13.90 39.61 9.93
C SER A 52 -15.34 39.24 9.51
N SER A 53 -15.64 39.39 8.22
CA SER A 53 -16.92 39.01 7.62
C SER A 53 -16.94 37.58 7.06
N SER A 54 -15.79 36.89 7.05
CA SER A 54 -15.64 35.56 6.46
C SER A 54 -14.56 34.74 7.14
N LEU A 55 -14.80 33.45 7.35
CA LEU A 55 -13.82 32.46 7.80
C LEU A 55 -13.33 31.64 6.61
N CYS A 56 -12.08 31.88 6.20
CA CYS A 56 -11.43 31.08 5.16
C CYS A 56 -10.46 30.07 5.78
N ALA A 57 -10.59 28.80 5.42
CA ALA A 57 -9.71 27.74 5.87
C ALA A 57 -9.21 26.89 4.69
N LYS A 58 -8.01 26.34 4.80
CA LYS A 58 -7.54 25.28 3.90
C LYS A 58 -8.31 24.01 4.26
N THR A 59 -9.12 23.53 3.33
CA THR A 59 -10.05 22.44 3.51
C THR A 59 -9.71 21.27 2.60
N LEU A 60 -9.68 20.09 3.18
CA LEU A 60 -9.59 18.82 2.46
C LEU A 60 -10.96 18.46 1.93
N HIS A 61 -11.09 18.41 0.60
CA HIS A 61 -12.30 17.98 -0.09
C HIS A 61 -12.16 16.53 -0.56
N ILE A 62 -13.10 15.70 -0.13
CA ILE A 62 -13.17 14.27 -0.42
C ILE A 62 -14.55 13.93 -0.98
N ASN A 63 -14.58 13.43 -2.22
CA ASN A 63 -15.77 12.76 -2.74
C ASN A 63 -15.81 11.36 -2.10
N CYS A 64 -16.81 11.02 -1.30
CA CYS A 64 -16.87 9.73 -0.61
C CYS A 64 -17.27 8.58 -1.56
N ARG A 65 -16.97 7.35 -1.13
CA ARG A 65 -17.43 6.13 -1.81
C ARG A 65 -17.95 5.11 -0.81
N GLN A 66 -19.05 4.47 -1.18
CA GLN A 66 -19.61 3.33 -0.44
C GLN A 66 -18.64 2.14 -0.35
N SER A 67 -17.86 1.89 -1.42
CA SER A 67 -17.09 0.65 -1.57
C SER A 67 -15.60 0.75 -1.24
N SER A 68 -15.10 1.94 -0.88
CA SER A 68 -13.66 2.16 -0.63
C SER A 68 -13.40 3.32 0.33
N VAL A 69 -12.30 3.23 1.08
CA VAL A 69 -11.78 4.31 1.92
C VAL A 69 -11.07 5.35 1.06
N ARG A 70 -11.42 6.61 1.25
CA ARG A 70 -10.74 7.77 0.64
C ARG A 70 -10.20 8.65 1.74
N ALA A 71 -8.88 8.77 1.80
CA ALA A 71 -8.22 9.44 2.92
C ALA A 71 -6.83 9.97 2.56
N VAL A 72 -6.39 10.90 3.39
CA VAL A 72 -4.99 11.30 3.52
C VAL A 72 -4.46 10.85 4.88
N TYR A 73 -3.14 10.71 4.98
CA TYR A 73 -2.49 10.18 6.17
C TYR A 73 -1.34 11.05 6.62
N GLN A 74 -1.12 11.12 7.93
CA GLN A 74 0.05 11.79 8.49
C GLN A 74 0.57 11.01 9.69
N ASN A 75 1.88 10.87 9.78
CA ASN A 75 2.52 10.25 10.93
C ASN A 75 3.20 11.30 11.79
N VAL A 76 3.07 11.15 13.10
CA VAL A 76 3.72 12.00 14.08
C VAL A 76 4.41 11.13 15.11
N VAL A 77 5.70 11.38 15.27
CA VAL A 77 6.52 10.78 16.31
C VAL A 77 6.81 11.84 17.37
N LEU A 78 6.46 11.56 18.61
CA LEU A 78 6.64 12.46 19.73
C LEU A 78 8.09 12.41 20.23
N LYS A 79 8.61 13.57 20.63
CA LYS A 79 9.96 13.69 21.22
C LYS A 79 10.04 13.08 22.63
N THR A 80 8.93 13.09 23.35
CA THR A 80 8.77 12.45 24.66
C THR A 80 7.48 11.64 24.66
N PRO A 81 7.40 10.52 25.40
CA PRO A 81 6.15 9.80 25.53
C PRO A 81 5.03 10.69 26.09
N ALA A 82 3.81 10.49 25.59
CA ALA A 82 2.59 11.13 26.07
C ALA A 82 1.63 10.11 26.71
N SER A 83 0.72 10.60 27.53
CA SER A 83 -0.35 9.83 28.18
C SER A 83 -1.75 10.27 27.75
N GLU A 84 -1.89 11.45 27.13
CA GLU A 84 -3.16 11.97 26.65
C GLU A 84 -3.04 12.52 25.22
N LEU A 85 -4.08 12.31 24.41
CA LEU A 85 -4.20 12.77 23.03
C LEU A 85 -5.54 13.48 22.87
N VAL A 86 -5.53 14.68 22.29
CA VAL A 86 -6.72 15.41 21.86
C VAL A 86 -6.68 15.59 20.36
N LEU A 87 -7.77 15.22 19.70
CA LEU A 87 -7.99 15.38 18.26
C LEU A 87 -9.18 16.30 18.04
N SER A 88 -9.06 17.23 17.10
CA SER A 88 -10.17 18.08 16.69
C SER A 88 -10.20 18.23 15.16
N VAL A 89 -11.41 18.40 14.63
CA VAL A 89 -11.64 18.67 13.20
C VAL A 89 -12.93 19.47 13.05
N ARG A 90 -13.00 20.33 12.05
CA ARG A 90 -14.26 20.90 11.59
C ARG A 90 -14.68 20.25 10.28
N ALA A 91 -15.92 19.76 10.26
CA ALA A 91 -16.46 19.02 9.13
C ALA A 91 -17.69 19.70 8.53
N ASN A 92 -17.78 19.69 7.21
CA ASN A 92 -18.99 20.01 6.46
C ASN A 92 -19.25 18.89 5.41
N GLY A 93 -20.49 18.79 4.93
CA GLY A 93 -20.90 17.81 3.93
C GLY A 93 -21.66 18.45 2.79
N GLU A 94 -21.85 17.70 1.71
CA GLU A 94 -22.74 18.06 0.61
C GLU A 94 -23.33 16.77 0.04
N GLN A 95 -24.67 16.70 -0.01
CA GLN A 95 -25.41 15.52 -0.50
C GLN A 95 -24.94 14.20 0.13
N LEU A 96 -24.66 14.23 1.44
CA LEU A 96 -24.03 13.12 2.13
C LEU A 96 -25.08 12.10 2.59
N GLU A 97 -25.02 10.89 2.04
CA GLU A 97 -25.91 9.78 2.37
C GLU A 97 -25.13 8.55 2.82
N THR A 98 -25.56 7.92 3.92
CA THR A 98 -24.99 6.65 4.38
C THR A 98 -25.41 5.53 3.42
N ALA A 99 -24.41 4.87 2.83
CA ALA A 99 -24.62 3.84 1.81
C ALA A 99 -24.06 2.46 2.22
N ALA A 100 -23.32 2.33 3.33
CA ALA A 100 -22.74 1.06 3.77
C ALA A 100 -23.08 0.74 5.24
N VAL A 101 -22.95 -0.55 5.60
CA VAL A 101 -23.17 -1.04 6.98
C VAL A 101 -22.09 -0.55 7.93
N SER A 102 -20.84 -0.50 7.45
CA SER A 102 -19.73 0.16 8.15
C SER A 102 -19.38 1.43 7.41
N TYR A 103 -19.16 2.49 8.15
CA TYR A 103 -18.83 3.81 7.63
C TYR A 103 -17.84 4.50 8.56
N PHE A 104 -17.11 5.46 8.01
CA PHE A 104 -16.13 6.28 8.71
C PHE A 104 -16.16 7.67 8.09
N LEU A 105 -16.06 8.73 8.89
CA LEU A 105 -15.93 10.10 8.42
C LEU A 105 -15.14 10.92 9.44
N GLY A 106 -14.15 11.67 8.97
CA GLY A 106 -13.41 12.62 9.80
C GLY A 106 -12.00 12.15 10.10
N LEU A 107 -11.60 12.23 11.37
CA LEU A 107 -10.27 11.83 11.85
C LEU A 107 -10.32 10.48 12.55
N LEU A 108 -9.40 9.59 12.18
CA LEU A 108 -9.12 8.33 12.86
C LEU A 108 -7.62 8.26 13.15
N ALA A 109 -7.25 8.10 14.41
CA ALA A 109 -5.87 7.94 14.85
C ALA A 109 -5.61 6.49 15.25
N MET A 110 -4.43 5.98 14.89
CA MET A 110 -3.84 4.76 15.43
C MET A 110 -2.67 5.14 16.32
N ILE A 111 -2.73 4.72 17.58
CA ILE A 111 -1.75 5.03 18.62
C ILE A 111 -0.98 3.75 18.94
N ASP A 112 0.34 3.78 18.77
CA ASP A 112 1.21 2.68 19.21
C ASP A 112 1.52 2.85 20.70
N LEU A 113 1.01 1.92 21.52
CA LEU A 113 1.20 1.95 22.97
C LEU A 113 2.49 1.23 23.38
N ARG A 114 3.19 1.79 24.36
CA ARG A 114 4.33 1.18 25.05
C ARG A 114 3.89 0.55 26.37
N PRO A 115 4.41 -0.64 26.74
CA PRO A 115 5.39 -1.45 25.99
C PRO A 115 4.80 -2.19 24.77
N SER A 116 3.49 -2.43 24.74
CA SER A 116 2.82 -3.08 23.60
C SER A 116 1.33 -2.75 23.49
N GLY A 117 0.80 -2.94 22.29
CA GLY A 117 -0.60 -2.77 21.94
C GLY A 117 -0.85 -1.57 21.03
N LYS A 118 -2.07 -1.49 20.53
CA LYS A 118 -2.54 -0.39 19.68
C LYS A 118 -3.89 0.10 20.18
N ALA A 119 -4.15 1.39 20.07
CA ALA A 119 -5.46 1.98 20.27
C ALA A 119 -5.90 2.72 19.00
N PHE A 120 -7.21 2.72 18.74
CA PHE A 120 -7.82 3.48 17.65
C PHE A 120 -8.77 4.50 18.25
N VAL A 121 -8.67 5.75 17.79
CA VAL A 121 -9.46 6.87 18.29
C VAL A 121 -10.09 7.57 17.09
N GLU A 122 -11.40 7.48 16.99
CA GLU A 122 -12.20 8.18 15.99
C GLU A 122 -12.78 9.47 16.59
N VAL A 123 -12.75 10.56 15.83
CA VAL A 123 -13.44 11.80 16.21
C VAL A 123 -14.91 11.69 15.77
N PRO A 124 -15.87 11.59 16.71
CA PRO A 124 -17.27 11.38 16.35
C PRO A 124 -17.85 12.65 15.72
N ILE A 125 -18.33 12.54 14.47
CA ILE A 125 -19.00 13.63 13.76
C ILE A 125 -20.49 13.29 13.65
N ASP A 126 -21.33 14.20 14.14
CA ASP A 126 -22.78 14.09 14.00
C ASP A 126 -23.19 14.43 12.55
N THR A 127 -23.29 13.40 11.71
CA THR A 127 -23.61 13.55 10.29
C THR A 127 -25.02 14.09 10.05
N SER A 128 -25.94 13.99 11.02
CA SER A 128 -27.30 14.55 10.89
C SER A 128 -27.32 16.07 10.83
N ARG A 129 -26.22 16.70 11.30
CA ARG A 129 -26.05 18.15 11.33
C ARG A 129 -25.24 18.68 10.16
N LEU A 130 -24.53 17.81 9.42
CA LEU A 130 -23.79 18.23 8.23
C LEU A 130 -24.80 18.78 7.23
N THR A 131 -24.66 20.06 6.90
CA THR A 131 -25.62 20.77 6.06
C THR A 131 -25.38 20.44 4.59
N GLY A 132 -26.28 20.90 3.72
CA GLY A 132 -26.27 20.54 2.31
C GLY A 132 -25.33 21.38 1.43
N HIS A 133 -24.77 22.49 1.92
CA HIS A 133 -24.01 23.43 1.10
C HIS A 133 -22.56 23.66 1.60
N PRO A 134 -21.55 23.67 0.71
CA PRO A 134 -20.14 23.84 1.09
C PRO A 134 -19.82 25.16 1.83
N SER A 135 -20.64 26.19 1.69
CA SER A 135 -20.44 27.51 2.32
C SER A 135 -20.97 27.60 3.75
N ASP A 136 -21.71 26.60 4.20
CA ASP A 136 -22.28 26.57 5.54
C ASP A 136 -21.20 26.39 6.59
N GLU A 137 -21.47 26.85 7.83
CA GLU A 137 -20.47 26.80 8.89
C GLU A 137 -20.07 25.34 9.23
N PRO A 138 -18.77 24.98 9.12
CA PRO A 138 -18.31 23.64 9.46
C PRO A 138 -18.48 23.35 10.95
N ILE A 139 -18.97 22.15 11.25
CA ILE A 139 -19.26 21.70 12.61
C ILE A 139 -17.98 21.24 13.28
N PRO A 140 -17.64 21.78 14.47
CA PRO A 140 -16.51 21.30 15.25
C PRO A 140 -16.83 19.95 15.91
N ALA A 141 -15.88 19.03 15.85
CA ALA A 141 -15.89 17.77 16.56
C ALA A 141 -14.53 17.53 17.20
N TYR A 142 -14.51 16.81 18.32
CA TYR A 142 -13.28 16.46 19.02
C TYR A 142 -13.39 15.11 19.71
N ALA A 143 -12.24 14.49 19.97
CA ALA A 143 -12.12 13.30 20.81
C ALA A 143 -10.87 13.41 21.69
N THR A 144 -10.98 12.90 22.91
CA THR A 144 -9.87 12.77 23.85
C THR A 144 -9.61 11.31 24.13
N TYR A 145 -8.34 10.93 24.12
CA TYR A 145 -7.87 9.61 24.49
C TYR A 145 -6.88 9.71 25.64
N VAL A 146 -7.08 8.91 26.67
CA VAL A 146 -6.16 8.77 27.80
C VAL A 146 -5.63 7.34 27.79
N ALA A 147 -4.30 7.21 27.80
CA ALA A 147 -3.64 5.93 27.85
C ALA A 147 -3.99 5.18 29.16
N PRO A 148 -4.15 3.85 29.12
CA PRO A 148 -4.34 3.05 30.33
C PRO A 148 -3.19 3.26 31.34
N PRO A 149 -3.42 3.02 32.64
CA PRO A 149 -2.36 3.08 33.65
C PRO A 149 -1.13 2.27 33.22
N ASN A 150 0.07 2.83 33.42
CA ASN A 150 1.37 2.27 33.02
C ASN A 150 1.61 2.14 31.50
N LYS A 151 0.77 2.74 30.66
CA LYS A 151 1.01 2.86 29.22
C LYS A 151 1.28 4.30 28.82
N THR A 152 2.16 4.46 27.86
CA THR A 152 2.41 5.74 27.17
C THR A 152 2.48 5.47 25.67
N PHE A 153 2.55 6.53 24.86
CA PHE A 153 2.74 6.40 23.42
C PHE A 153 3.68 7.47 22.89
N ASP A 154 4.35 7.17 21.78
CA ASP A 154 5.27 8.09 21.10
C ASP A 154 5.07 8.15 19.58
N SER A 155 4.15 7.37 19.04
CA SER A 155 3.93 7.27 17.60
C SER A 155 2.44 7.21 17.32
N ILE A 156 1.98 8.15 16.51
CA ILE A 156 0.58 8.29 16.14
C ILE A 156 0.50 8.42 14.63
N THR A 157 -0.30 7.58 14.00
CA THR A 157 -0.66 7.73 12.58
C THR A 157 -2.11 8.16 12.48
N LEU A 158 -2.36 9.27 11.77
CA LEU A 158 -3.69 9.81 11.53
C LEU A 158 -4.15 9.49 10.11
N MET A 159 -5.45 9.24 9.99
CA MET A 159 -6.23 9.21 8.76
C MET A 159 -7.24 10.35 8.83
N ALA A 160 -7.29 11.19 7.80
CA ALA A 160 -8.40 12.10 7.55
C ALA A 160 -9.14 11.63 6.30
N GLY A 161 -10.40 11.23 6.41
CA GLY A 161 -11.05 10.53 5.31
C GLY A 161 -12.54 10.29 5.45
N CYS A 162 -13.07 9.55 4.50
CA CYS A 162 -14.40 8.97 4.57
C CYS A 162 -14.50 7.61 3.88
N HIS A 163 -15.47 6.81 4.33
CA HIS A 163 -15.87 5.53 3.78
C HIS A 163 -17.36 5.27 4.07
N GLY A 164 -18.06 4.62 3.15
CA GLY A 164 -19.42 4.16 3.39
C GLY A 164 -20.49 5.22 3.13
N TYR A 165 -20.10 6.38 2.58
CA TYR A 165 -20.99 7.46 2.19
C TYR A 165 -20.98 7.69 0.66
N ILE A 166 -22.08 8.24 0.15
CA ILE A 166 -22.18 8.88 -1.17
C ILE A 166 -22.30 10.39 -0.91
N GLY A 167 -21.62 11.23 -1.71
CA GLY A 167 -21.57 12.68 -1.52
C GLY A 167 -20.16 13.20 -1.25
N SER A 168 -20.06 14.45 -0.81
CA SER A 168 -18.78 15.12 -0.56
C SER A 168 -18.62 15.51 0.90
N VAL A 169 -17.39 15.44 1.39
CA VAL A 169 -17.00 15.85 2.75
C VAL A 169 -15.85 16.84 2.68
N TYR A 170 -15.94 17.83 3.56
CA TYR A 170 -15.01 18.93 3.68
C TYR A 170 -14.43 18.95 5.10
N LEU A 171 -13.14 18.67 5.25
CA LEU A 171 -12.45 18.63 6.55
C LEU A 171 -11.45 19.78 6.67
N SER A 172 -11.62 20.62 7.68
CA SER A 172 -10.79 21.81 7.92
C SER A 172 -10.37 21.88 9.39
N GLU A 173 -9.40 22.75 9.69
CA GLU A 173 -8.95 23.00 11.08
C GLU A 173 -8.65 21.69 11.84
N MET A 174 -7.99 20.74 11.17
CA MET A 174 -7.59 19.47 11.77
C MET A 174 -6.42 19.70 12.72
N GLU A 175 -6.61 19.35 13.99
CA GLU A 175 -5.58 19.52 15.01
C GLU A 175 -5.36 18.24 15.82
N MET A 176 -4.11 18.09 16.25
CA MET A 176 -3.70 17.07 17.21
C MET A 176 -2.80 17.68 18.25
N VAL A 177 -3.13 17.45 19.52
CA VAL A 177 -2.31 17.83 20.68
C VAL A 177 -2.07 16.59 21.52
N ALA A 178 -0.81 16.30 21.85
CA ALA A 178 -0.43 15.23 22.77
C ALA A 178 0.10 15.85 24.06
N MET A 179 -0.23 15.25 25.20
CA MET A 179 0.13 15.77 26.52
C MET A 179 0.72 14.68 27.42
N LEU A 180 1.64 15.10 28.28
CA LEU A 180 2.14 14.32 29.41
C LEU A 180 1.91 15.15 30.67
N ASP A 181 1.11 14.63 31.61
CA ASP A 181 0.77 15.29 32.88
C ASP A 181 0.28 16.74 32.68
N GLY A 182 -0.58 16.95 31.69
CA GLY A 182 -1.14 18.26 31.32
C GLY A 182 -0.21 19.19 30.54
N THR A 183 1.01 18.77 30.23
CA THR A 183 1.98 19.57 29.46
C THR A 183 2.02 19.14 27.98
N PRO A 184 1.86 20.06 27.01
CA PRO A 184 1.96 19.73 25.59
C PRO A 184 3.32 19.18 25.19
N VAL A 185 3.30 18.10 24.40
CA VAL A 185 4.48 17.42 23.88
C VAL A 185 4.75 17.85 22.43
N LYS A 186 6.03 18.00 22.07
CA LYS A 186 6.45 18.27 20.69
C LYS A 186 6.62 16.97 19.90
N GLY A 187 6.42 17.03 18.59
CA GLY A 187 6.63 15.90 17.69
C GLY A 187 7.33 16.29 16.38
N SER A 188 7.61 15.28 15.57
CA SER A 188 8.19 15.37 14.23
C SER A 188 7.59 14.30 13.31
N PRO A 189 7.72 14.44 11.98
CA PRO A 189 7.18 13.44 11.03
C PRO A 189 7.86 12.05 11.09
N CYS A 190 9.02 11.98 11.75
CA CYS A 190 9.93 10.84 11.79
C CYS A 190 10.74 10.88 13.09
N ARG A 191 11.48 9.81 13.39
CA ARG A 191 12.46 9.79 14.49
C ARG A 191 13.72 10.59 14.13
N SER A 192 14.22 11.38 15.09
CA SER A 192 15.45 12.19 14.93
C SER A 192 16.73 11.41 15.20
N GLU A 193 16.65 10.34 15.98
CA GLU A 193 17.80 9.50 16.31
C GLU A 193 17.77 8.24 15.46
N LEU A 194 18.94 7.90 14.91
CA LEU A 194 19.22 6.59 14.30
C LEU A 194 19.31 5.51 15.40
N GLU A 195 18.42 5.54 16.39
CA GLU A 195 18.31 4.42 17.32
C GLU A 195 17.66 3.26 16.58
N PRO A 196 18.18 2.04 16.72
CA PRO A 196 17.51 0.87 16.18
C PRO A 196 16.09 0.85 16.73
N VAL A 197 15.11 0.66 15.86
CA VAL A 197 13.74 0.38 16.28
C VAL A 197 13.73 -1.01 16.92
N GLU A 198 14.29 -1.19 18.11
CA GLU A 198 14.07 -2.36 18.97
C GLU A 198 12.65 -2.31 19.54
N ARG A 199 11.65 -2.09 18.69
CA ARG A 199 10.33 -2.66 18.95
C ARG A 199 10.54 -4.14 18.66
N GLU A 200 10.37 -5.02 19.65
CA GLU A 200 10.37 -6.48 19.48
C GLU A 200 9.83 -6.79 18.10
N TYR A 201 10.73 -7.06 17.15
CA TYR A 201 10.34 -7.31 15.77
C TYR A 201 9.55 -8.60 15.88
N GLY A 202 8.21 -8.48 15.87
CA GLY A 202 7.31 -9.61 16.10
C GLY A 202 7.87 -10.77 15.29
N LYS A 203 8.27 -11.84 16.00
CA LYS A 203 9.11 -12.90 15.44
C LYS A 203 8.52 -13.30 14.09
N ILE A 204 9.19 -12.92 13.01
CA ILE A 204 8.81 -13.39 11.68
C ILE A 204 8.97 -14.90 11.76
N HIS A 205 7.86 -15.62 11.73
CA HIS A 205 7.90 -17.07 11.76
C HIS A 205 8.54 -17.53 10.45
N PRO A 206 9.73 -18.17 10.49
CA PRO A 206 10.35 -18.63 9.27
C PRO A 206 9.49 -19.74 8.68
N TYR A 207 8.80 -19.43 7.58
CA TYR A 207 8.08 -20.45 6.82
C TYR A 207 9.07 -21.51 6.32
N LYS A 208 8.70 -22.78 6.48
CA LYS A 208 9.48 -23.92 5.99
C LYS A 208 8.86 -24.39 4.67
N PRO A 209 9.49 -24.13 3.51
CA PRO A 209 8.96 -24.58 2.23
C PRO A 209 9.09 -26.10 2.10
N VAL A 210 8.02 -26.74 1.63
CA VAL A 210 8.00 -28.14 1.19
C VAL A 210 8.19 -28.15 -0.32
N TYR A 211 9.24 -28.80 -0.80
CA TYR A 211 9.54 -28.86 -2.24
C TYR A 211 8.62 -29.88 -2.91
N LEU A 212 7.90 -29.44 -3.94
CA LEU A 212 7.04 -30.29 -4.78
C LEU A 212 7.70 -30.62 -6.13
N LEU A 213 8.52 -29.71 -6.64
CA LEU A 213 9.27 -29.85 -7.90
C LEU A 213 10.58 -29.07 -7.81
N GLY A 214 11.63 -29.62 -8.40
CA GLY A 214 12.95 -28.99 -8.51
C GLY A 214 13.76 -29.07 -7.21
N GLU A 215 15.06 -28.86 -7.34
CA GLU A 215 15.98 -28.91 -6.21
C GLU A 215 16.06 -27.56 -5.48
N PRO A 216 16.19 -27.58 -4.14
CA PRO A 216 16.45 -26.39 -3.34
C PRO A 216 17.66 -25.61 -3.84
N HIS A 217 17.53 -24.29 -3.96
CA HIS A 217 18.66 -23.42 -4.25
C HIS A 217 19.46 -23.17 -2.97
N GLN A 218 20.77 -23.46 -2.96
CA GLN A 218 21.61 -23.39 -1.76
C GLN A 218 21.97 -21.96 -1.32
N GLY A 219 21.62 -20.97 -2.12
CA GLY A 219 21.73 -19.55 -1.77
C GLY A 219 23.04 -18.89 -2.21
N ASP A 220 23.90 -19.62 -2.92
CA ASP A 220 25.04 -19.06 -3.63
C ASP A 220 24.61 -18.32 -4.89
N PHE A 221 25.32 -17.25 -5.25
CA PHE A 221 25.11 -16.56 -6.53
C PHE A 221 25.95 -17.17 -7.66
N GLY A 222 26.78 -18.18 -7.35
CA GLY A 222 27.55 -18.93 -8.32
C GLY A 222 26.70 -19.98 -9.01
N GLY A 223 26.90 -20.18 -10.33
CA GLY A 223 26.17 -21.21 -11.08
C GLY A 223 24.72 -20.84 -11.44
N LEU A 224 24.29 -19.60 -11.21
CA LEU A 224 23.02 -19.10 -11.74
C LEU A 224 23.01 -19.20 -13.27
N ARG A 225 21.90 -19.68 -13.82
CA ARG A 225 21.71 -19.76 -15.26
C ARG A 225 21.52 -18.38 -15.84
N ASP A 226 22.13 -18.10 -16.98
CA ASP A 226 21.95 -16.84 -17.72
C ASP A 226 20.61 -16.86 -18.49
N ASP A 227 19.50 -16.93 -17.73
CA ASP A 227 18.12 -16.94 -18.19
C ASP A 227 17.23 -16.09 -17.26
N ILE A 228 15.92 -16.03 -17.54
CA ILE A 228 14.92 -15.34 -16.70
C ILE A 228 13.99 -16.37 -16.05
N SER A 229 13.86 -16.33 -14.72
CA SER A 229 12.81 -17.05 -14.01
C SER A 229 11.58 -16.16 -13.80
N LEU A 230 10.38 -16.66 -14.06
CA LEU A 230 9.16 -16.07 -13.49
C LEU A 230 9.16 -16.36 -11.98
N VAL A 231 9.21 -15.33 -11.16
CA VAL A 231 9.16 -15.42 -9.72
C VAL A 231 7.78 -14.99 -9.26
N THR A 232 7.00 -15.94 -8.76
CA THR A 232 5.61 -15.67 -8.38
C THR A 232 5.16 -16.52 -7.20
N GLN A 233 4.00 -16.14 -6.67
CA GLN A 233 3.37 -16.86 -5.59
C GLN A 233 1.85 -16.92 -5.83
N VAL A 234 1.19 -17.94 -5.31
CA VAL A 234 -0.26 -18.11 -5.49
C VAL A 234 -0.88 -18.81 -4.28
N SER A 235 -2.14 -18.53 -3.98
CA SER A 235 -2.90 -19.33 -3.02
C SER A 235 -3.47 -20.58 -3.69
N MET A 236 -3.67 -21.67 -2.94
CA MET A 236 -4.15 -22.93 -3.51
C MET A 236 -5.48 -22.82 -4.28
N ASP A 237 -6.34 -21.86 -3.92
CA ASP A 237 -7.63 -21.59 -4.58
C ASP A 237 -7.49 -20.81 -5.90
N ARG A 238 -6.32 -20.25 -6.19
CA ARG A 238 -6.03 -19.47 -7.41
C ARG A 238 -5.14 -20.20 -8.42
N LEU A 239 -4.89 -21.48 -8.22
CA LEU A 239 -4.07 -22.29 -9.13
C LEU A 239 -4.60 -22.31 -10.58
N GLY A 240 -5.93 -22.20 -10.77
CA GLY A 240 -6.51 -22.11 -12.12
C GLY A 240 -6.19 -20.81 -12.85
N VAL A 241 -5.99 -19.71 -12.13
CA VAL A 241 -5.60 -18.42 -12.74
C VAL A 241 -4.15 -18.48 -13.20
N LEU A 242 -3.27 -19.10 -12.39
CA LEU A 242 -1.87 -19.29 -12.72
C LEU A 242 -1.66 -20.12 -14.01
N GLU A 243 -2.53 -21.11 -14.26
CA GLU A 243 -2.46 -21.95 -15.46
C GLU A 243 -2.39 -21.11 -16.76
N HIS A 244 -3.21 -20.06 -16.86
CA HIS A 244 -3.23 -19.15 -18.00
C HIS A 244 -1.94 -18.35 -18.17
N THR A 245 -1.27 -18.01 -17.06
CA THR A 245 0.01 -17.32 -17.07
C THR A 245 1.13 -18.26 -17.54
N LEU A 246 1.12 -19.50 -17.06
CA LEU A 246 2.13 -20.51 -17.39
C LEU A 246 2.06 -20.98 -18.84
N ASP A 247 0.87 -21.01 -19.44
CA ASP A 247 0.70 -21.35 -20.86
C ASP A 247 1.47 -20.42 -21.81
N GLN A 248 1.72 -19.17 -21.39
CA GLN A 248 2.45 -18.14 -22.14
C GLN A 248 3.90 -17.95 -21.67
N TRP A 249 4.43 -18.83 -20.82
CA TRP A 249 5.77 -18.70 -20.25
C TRP A 249 6.59 -19.98 -20.41
N ASP A 250 7.55 -19.95 -21.34
CA ASP A 250 8.40 -21.12 -21.65
C ASP A 250 9.72 -21.18 -20.86
N MET A 251 9.99 -20.20 -20.00
CA MET A 251 11.22 -20.11 -19.21
C MET A 251 11.04 -20.70 -17.79
N PRO A 252 12.11 -20.88 -16.99
CA PRO A 252 11.97 -21.35 -15.61
C PRO A 252 10.96 -20.57 -14.77
N VAL A 253 10.34 -21.26 -13.82
CA VAL A 253 9.43 -20.65 -12.84
C VAL A 253 9.94 -20.97 -11.44
N SER A 254 9.99 -19.96 -10.57
CA SER A 254 10.08 -20.15 -9.13
C SER A 254 8.74 -19.79 -8.50
N LEU A 255 8.01 -20.82 -8.10
CA LEU A 255 6.62 -20.72 -7.64
C LEU A 255 6.52 -21.10 -6.17
N VAL A 256 5.86 -20.27 -5.37
CA VAL A 256 5.44 -20.61 -4.01
C VAL A 256 3.92 -20.67 -3.91
N ILE A 257 3.41 -21.84 -3.57
CA ILE A 257 1.98 -22.11 -3.36
C ILE A 257 1.69 -22.04 -1.86
N TYR A 258 0.75 -21.18 -1.47
CA TYR A 258 0.32 -21.03 -0.10
C TYR A 258 -0.97 -21.80 0.17
N ALA A 259 -0.97 -22.61 1.23
CA ALA A 259 -2.13 -23.37 1.68
C ALA A 259 -2.53 -22.95 3.10
N PRO A 260 -3.81 -22.63 3.36
CA PRO A 260 -4.28 -22.32 4.71
C PRO A 260 -4.25 -23.57 5.59
N LEU A 261 -3.99 -23.39 6.89
CA LEU A 261 -4.22 -24.41 7.90
C LEU A 261 -5.73 -24.60 8.08
N LYS A 262 -6.22 -25.83 7.99
CA LYS A 262 -7.58 -26.17 8.43
C LYS A 262 -7.52 -26.79 9.81
N ALA A 263 -8.30 -26.25 10.74
CA ALA A 263 -8.48 -26.87 12.06
C ALA A 263 -9.10 -28.27 11.87
N LEU A 264 -8.46 -29.28 12.48
CA LEU A 264 -8.99 -30.63 12.70
C LEU A 264 -9.17 -31.50 11.43
N ARG A 265 -8.10 -32.06 10.87
CA ARG A 265 -8.11 -33.40 10.24
C ARG A 265 -6.79 -34.13 10.53
N ASN A 266 -6.86 -35.45 10.63
CA ASN A 266 -5.72 -36.32 10.90
C ASN A 266 -4.59 -36.09 9.88
N ALA A 267 -3.34 -36.19 10.33
CA ALA A 267 -2.12 -35.92 9.57
C ALA A 267 -1.92 -36.80 8.32
N ASP A 268 -2.67 -37.90 8.18
CA ASP A 268 -2.55 -38.86 7.07
C ASP A 268 -3.37 -38.48 5.82
N ASP A 269 -4.25 -37.47 5.89
CA ASP A 269 -5.14 -37.08 4.78
C ASP A 269 -4.84 -35.66 4.29
N ASP A 270 -3.58 -35.42 3.86
CA ASP A 270 -3.16 -34.15 3.27
C ASP A 270 -3.67 -34.03 1.82
N TRP A 271 -5.00 -34.03 1.68
CA TRP A 271 -5.70 -33.80 0.41
C TRP A 271 -5.28 -32.47 -0.22
N GLN A 272 -4.85 -31.47 0.56
CA GLN A 272 -4.34 -30.19 0.05
C GLN A 272 -3.06 -30.44 -0.74
N ARG A 273 -2.10 -31.15 -0.16
CA ARG A 273 -0.86 -31.52 -0.86
C ARG A 273 -1.15 -32.42 -2.05
N LEU A 274 -2.06 -33.38 -1.95
CA LEU A 274 -2.43 -34.24 -3.08
C LEU A 274 -3.07 -33.42 -4.22
N TYR A 275 -4.02 -32.54 -3.90
CA TYR A 275 -4.67 -31.64 -4.84
C TYR A 275 -3.66 -30.72 -5.53
N ILE A 276 -2.78 -30.09 -4.75
CA ILE A 276 -1.75 -29.20 -5.25
C ILE A 276 -0.76 -29.97 -6.13
N SER A 277 -0.28 -31.13 -5.68
CA SER A 277 0.66 -31.95 -6.45
C SER A 277 0.05 -32.37 -7.80
N LYS A 278 -1.22 -32.82 -7.80
CA LYS A 278 -1.95 -33.14 -9.03
C LYS A 278 -2.06 -31.94 -9.97
N LYS A 279 -2.30 -30.74 -9.45
CA LYS A 279 -2.34 -29.50 -10.23
C LYS A 279 -0.97 -29.11 -10.79
N VAL A 280 0.08 -29.20 -9.97
CA VAL A 280 1.46 -28.91 -10.38
C VAL A 280 1.90 -29.83 -11.51
N THR A 281 1.57 -31.13 -11.47
CA THR A 281 1.88 -32.07 -12.56
C THR A 281 1.15 -31.75 -13.87
N ALA A 282 0.01 -31.05 -13.80
CA ALA A 282 -0.75 -30.64 -14.98
C ALA A 282 -0.22 -29.34 -15.61
N PHE A 283 0.57 -28.54 -14.88
CA PHE A 283 1.13 -27.30 -15.40
C PHE A 283 2.23 -27.57 -16.44
N LYS A 284 2.22 -26.77 -17.51
CA LYS A 284 3.35 -26.67 -18.44
C LYS A 284 4.48 -25.89 -17.76
N LEU A 285 5.46 -26.59 -17.21
CA LEU A 285 6.60 -26.00 -16.52
C LEU A 285 7.91 -26.34 -17.23
N HIS A 286 8.82 -25.38 -17.33
CA HIS A 286 10.17 -25.60 -17.79
C HIS A 286 10.91 -26.58 -16.83
N PRO A 287 11.77 -27.51 -17.31
CA PRO A 287 12.42 -28.53 -16.47
C PRO A 287 13.22 -27.99 -15.28
N SER A 288 13.72 -26.76 -15.40
CA SER A 288 14.50 -26.09 -14.35
C SER A 288 13.66 -25.23 -13.39
N SER A 289 12.35 -25.43 -13.37
CA SER A 289 11.42 -24.75 -12.46
C SER A 289 11.48 -25.35 -11.05
N VAL A 290 11.21 -24.51 -10.05
CA VAL A 290 11.11 -24.91 -8.64
C VAL A 290 9.74 -24.54 -8.13
N VAL A 291 9.06 -25.50 -7.49
CA VAL A 291 7.74 -25.30 -6.89
C VAL A 291 7.79 -25.68 -5.41
N CYS A 292 7.47 -24.73 -4.56
CA CYS A 292 7.40 -24.90 -3.12
C CYS A 292 5.97 -24.76 -2.62
N LEU A 293 5.63 -25.51 -1.57
CA LEU A 293 4.40 -25.39 -0.80
C LEU A 293 4.72 -24.83 0.58
N VAL A 294 3.98 -23.80 0.99
CA VAL A 294 4.06 -23.19 2.31
C VAL A 294 2.67 -23.25 2.96
N TYR A 295 2.61 -23.78 4.17
CA TYR A 295 1.38 -23.76 4.97
C TYR A 295 1.33 -22.49 5.82
N ALA A 296 0.11 -22.02 6.10
CA ALA A 296 -0.12 -21.03 7.14
C ALA A 296 0.51 -21.51 8.47
N SER A 297 0.92 -20.58 9.31
CA SER A 297 1.34 -20.84 10.69
C SER A 297 0.14 -20.80 11.66
N SER A 298 -0.95 -20.10 11.31
CA SER A 298 -2.21 -20.12 12.07
C SER A 298 -3.45 -20.03 11.18
N VAL A 299 -4.63 -20.36 11.75
CA VAL A 299 -5.92 -20.34 11.02
C VAL A 299 -6.37 -18.92 10.67
N SER A 300 -6.02 -17.93 11.49
CA SER A 300 -6.38 -16.50 11.31
C SER A 300 -5.31 -15.68 10.59
N GLU A 301 -4.31 -16.35 10.01
CA GLU A 301 -3.19 -15.71 9.35
C GLU A 301 -3.61 -15.02 8.04
N GLN A 302 -3.22 -13.75 7.91
CA GLN A 302 -3.33 -13.05 6.63
C GLN A 302 -2.30 -13.56 5.64
N TYR A 303 -2.65 -13.52 4.36
CA TYR A 303 -1.79 -14.00 3.28
C TYR A 303 -0.39 -13.35 3.30
N PRO A 304 0.70 -14.10 3.55
CA PRO A 304 2.03 -13.53 3.82
C PRO A 304 2.81 -13.23 2.54
N ILE A 305 2.21 -12.40 1.67
CA ILE A 305 2.63 -12.17 0.29
C ILE A 305 4.14 -11.90 0.13
N ASN A 306 4.71 -11.04 0.97
CA ASN A 306 6.11 -10.64 0.85
C ASN A 306 7.09 -11.74 1.30
N SER A 307 6.77 -12.51 2.34
CA SER A 307 7.56 -13.68 2.72
C SER A 307 7.56 -14.74 1.62
N LEU A 308 6.41 -14.97 0.98
CA LEU A 308 6.29 -15.91 -0.14
C LEU A 308 7.09 -15.45 -1.37
N ARG A 309 7.05 -14.15 -1.71
CA ARG A 309 7.90 -13.55 -2.75
C ARG A 309 9.39 -13.74 -2.44
N ASN A 310 9.80 -13.51 -1.20
CA ASN A 310 11.20 -13.70 -0.79
C ASN A 310 11.65 -15.17 -0.88
N ILE A 311 10.78 -16.12 -0.54
CA ILE A 311 11.06 -17.55 -0.73
C ILE A 311 11.25 -17.83 -2.23
N ALA A 312 10.33 -17.37 -3.09
CA ALA A 312 10.43 -17.56 -4.54
C ALA A 312 11.72 -16.94 -5.12
N ILE A 313 12.09 -15.71 -4.73
CA ILE A 313 13.35 -15.07 -5.15
C ILE A 313 14.56 -15.94 -4.76
N LYS A 314 14.58 -16.45 -3.53
CA LYS A 314 15.69 -17.26 -3.02
C LYS A 314 15.81 -18.58 -3.79
N GLN A 315 14.68 -19.21 -4.13
CA GLN A 315 14.62 -20.52 -4.80
C GLN A 315 14.80 -20.47 -6.33
N ALA A 316 14.79 -19.30 -6.95
CA ALA A 316 15.05 -19.17 -8.38
C ALA A 316 16.51 -19.49 -8.72
N HIS A 317 16.76 -20.32 -9.74
CA HIS A 317 18.12 -20.65 -10.20
C HIS A 317 18.60 -19.80 -11.38
N SER A 318 17.82 -18.79 -11.75
CA SER A 318 18.11 -17.85 -12.84
C SER A 318 18.86 -16.62 -12.36
N GLN A 319 19.76 -16.10 -13.20
CA GLN A 319 20.47 -14.85 -12.97
C GLN A 319 19.50 -13.67 -13.01
N PHE A 320 18.46 -13.70 -13.85
CA PHE A 320 17.45 -12.66 -13.94
C PHE A 320 16.08 -13.17 -13.48
N LEU A 321 15.31 -12.28 -12.86
CA LEU A 321 14.03 -12.60 -12.24
C LEU A 321 12.95 -11.69 -12.80
N LEU A 322 11.89 -12.25 -13.38
CA LEU A 322 10.64 -11.54 -13.65
C LEU A 322 9.79 -11.59 -12.38
N LEU A 323 9.71 -10.48 -11.66
CA LEU A 323 8.88 -10.34 -10.47
C LEU A 323 7.45 -9.96 -10.91
N ALA A 324 6.55 -10.94 -10.96
CA ALA A 324 5.17 -10.73 -11.41
C ALA A 324 4.14 -11.49 -10.57
N ASP A 325 2.93 -10.93 -10.49
CA ASP A 325 1.81 -11.60 -9.83
C ASP A 325 1.31 -12.77 -10.72
N ALA A 326 0.71 -13.79 -10.11
CA ALA A 326 0.38 -15.05 -10.79
C ALA A 326 -0.70 -14.93 -11.89
N ASP A 327 -1.40 -13.81 -11.94
CA ASP A 327 -2.52 -13.48 -12.82
C ASP A 327 -2.13 -12.57 -14.00
N PHE A 328 -0.83 -12.42 -14.26
CA PHE A 328 -0.30 -11.65 -15.39
C PHE A 328 0.30 -12.55 -16.47
N GLN A 329 -0.31 -12.51 -17.65
CA GLN A 329 0.19 -13.19 -18.85
C GLN A 329 1.35 -12.40 -19.47
N PRO A 330 2.54 -12.99 -19.61
CA PRO A 330 3.66 -12.37 -20.33
C PRO A 330 3.41 -12.32 -21.84
N SER A 331 3.94 -11.30 -22.50
CA SER A 331 4.05 -11.30 -23.96
C SER A 331 4.90 -12.49 -24.44
N PRO A 332 4.57 -13.18 -25.55
CA PRO A 332 5.25 -14.42 -25.97
C PRO A 332 6.78 -14.33 -26.03
N ASP A 333 7.32 -13.22 -26.52
CA ASP A 333 8.77 -13.00 -26.68
C ASP A 333 9.42 -12.18 -25.55
N LEU A 334 8.82 -12.15 -24.34
CA LEU A 334 9.32 -11.30 -23.25
C LEU A 334 10.79 -11.61 -22.94
N ALA A 335 11.11 -12.88 -22.67
CA ALA A 335 12.46 -13.27 -22.27
C ALA A 335 13.54 -12.96 -23.34
N PRO A 336 13.39 -13.38 -24.62
CA PRO A 336 14.39 -13.08 -25.64
C PRO A 336 14.53 -11.58 -25.94
N LYS A 337 13.50 -10.76 -25.72
CA LYS A 337 13.58 -9.29 -25.91
C LYS A 337 14.21 -8.56 -24.72
N VAL A 338 13.97 -9.01 -23.49
CA VAL A 338 14.44 -8.33 -22.29
C VAL A 338 15.86 -8.74 -21.90
N LEU A 339 16.27 -10.00 -22.12
CA LEU A 339 17.60 -10.48 -21.79
C LEU A 339 18.74 -9.60 -22.37
N PRO A 340 18.73 -9.23 -23.66
CA PRO A 340 19.75 -8.34 -24.22
C PRO A 340 19.80 -6.96 -23.54
N LEU A 341 18.65 -6.43 -23.09
CA LEU A 341 18.56 -5.13 -22.44
C LEU A 341 19.24 -5.16 -21.07
N ILE A 342 18.94 -6.19 -20.26
CA ILE A 342 19.45 -6.29 -18.89
C ILE A 342 20.88 -6.83 -18.82
N ARG A 343 21.31 -7.62 -19.82
CA ARG A 343 22.70 -8.10 -19.95
C ARG A 343 23.70 -7.00 -20.28
N ASN A 344 23.26 -5.86 -20.79
CA ASN A 344 24.16 -4.79 -21.20
C ASN A 344 24.84 -4.15 -19.98
N ARG A 345 25.97 -4.70 -19.52
CA ARG A 345 26.70 -4.29 -18.31
C ARG A 345 27.52 -2.99 -18.50
N THR A 346 26.92 -1.91 -19.01
CA THR A 346 27.55 -0.58 -18.87
C THR A 346 27.37 -0.07 -17.43
N LYS A 347 28.19 0.90 -16.96
CA LYS A 347 28.02 1.52 -15.62
C LYS A 347 26.59 1.98 -15.32
N LYS A 348 25.80 2.25 -16.38
CA LYS A 348 24.41 2.64 -16.36
C LYS A 348 23.45 1.54 -15.87
N PHE A 349 23.82 0.25 -15.99
CA PHE A 349 22.96 -0.90 -15.72
C PHE A 349 23.33 -1.75 -14.50
N LEU A 350 24.41 -1.44 -13.78
CA LEU A 350 24.87 -2.25 -12.63
C LEU A 350 23.86 -2.34 -11.48
N LYS A 351 23.01 -1.32 -11.33
CA LYS A 351 21.81 -1.32 -10.48
C LYS A 351 20.65 -0.89 -11.33
N SER A 352 20.13 -1.79 -12.13
CA SER A 352 18.98 -1.50 -12.99
C SER A 352 17.96 -2.60 -12.95
N ALA A 353 16.71 -2.19 -13.10
CA ALA A 353 15.59 -3.07 -13.31
C ALA A 353 14.86 -2.65 -14.58
N VAL A 354 14.40 -3.63 -15.33
CA VAL A 354 13.62 -3.40 -16.54
C VAL A 354 12.14 -3.47 -16.17
N VAL A 355 11.44 -2.34 -16.30
CA VAL A 355 9.99 -2.26 -16.13
C VAL A 355 9.32 -2.90 -17.33
N ILE A 356 8.42 -3.85 -17.05
CA ILE A 356 7.53 -4.44 -18.05
C ILE A 356 6.14 -3.76 -17.91
N PRO A 357 5.69 -3.01 -18.92
CA PRO A 357 4.37 -2.37 -18.92
C PRO A 357 3.24 -3.35 -18.69
N ALA A 358 2.24 -2.92 -17.92
CA ALA A 358 1.13 -3.76 -17.50
C ALA A 358 -0.18 -3.27 -18.12
N PHE A 359 -0.93 -4.21 -18.67
CA PHE A 359 -2.27 -3.98 -19.20
C PHE A 359 -3.28 -4.87 -18.49
N GLU A 360 -4.56 -4.64 -18.71
CA GLU A 360 -5.66 -5.51 -18.28
C GLU A 360 -6.66 -5.68 -19.41
N TYR A 361 -7.26 -6.86 -19.47
CA TYR A 361 -8.49 -7.04 -20.24
C TYR A 361 -9.64 -6.31 -19.54
N ALA A 362 -10.50 -5.68 -20.32
CA ALA A 362 -11.71 -5.02 -19.83
C ALA A 362 -12.70 -6.04 -19.23
N ASP A 363 -12.74 -7.26 -19.79
CA ASP A 363 -13.59 -8.37 -19.37
C ASP A 363 -12.78 -9.69 -19.34
N VAL A 364 -13.36 -10.73 -18.75
CA VAL A 364 -12.72 -12.06 -18.72
C VAL A 364 -12.60 -12.60 -20.16
N PRO A 365 -11.38 -12.82 -20.68
CA PRO A 365 -11.22 -13.33 -22.03
C PRO A 365 -11.74 -14.76 -22.14
N HIS A 366 -12.35 -15.11 -23.26
CA HIS A 366 -12.66 -16.49 -23.62
C HIS A 366 -11.36 -17.26 -23.90
N LYS A 367 -11.37 -18.59 -23.67
CA LYS A 367 -10.20 -19.45 -23.97
C LYS A 367 -9.76 -19.42 -25.43
N SER A 368 -10.65 -19.02 -26.34
CA SER A 368 -10.39 -18.85 -27.77
C SER A 368 -9.84 -17.48 -28.13
N ASP A 369 -9.84 -16.52 -27.19
CA ASP A 369 -9.39 -15.16 -27.47
C ASP A 369 -7.89 -15.15 -27.72
N VAL A 370 -7.50 -14.38 -28.74
CA VAL A 370 -6.13 -14.34 -29.22
C VAL A 370 -5.28 -13.53 -28.23
N VAL A 371 -4.28 -14.19 -27.63
CA VAL A 371 -3.19 -13.48 -26.95
C VAL A 371 -2.42 -12.71 -28.02
N ALA A 372 -2.28 -11.39 -27.85
CA ALA A 372 -1.55 -10.56 -28.80
C ALA A 372 -0.15 -11.14 -29.04
N ALA A 373 0.15 -11.53 -30.28
CA ALA A 373 1.42 -12.16 -30.62
C ALA A 373 2.57 -11.15 -30.61
N ASN A 374 2.27 -9.88 -30.89
CA ASN A 374 3.23 -8.80 -31.01
C ASN A 374 2.62 -7.45 -30.57
N LYS A 375 3.48 -6.44 -30.41
CA LYS A 375 3.07 -5.10 -29.98
C LYS A 375 2.04 -4.49 -30.92
N HIS A 376 2.11 -4.74 -32.23
CA HIS A 376 1.16 -4.20 -33.19
C HIS A 376 -0.26 -4.72 -32.94
N GLU A 377 -0.41 -6.03 -32.73
CA GLU A 377 -1.70 -6.63 -32.35
C GLU A 377 -2.21 -6.12 -31.01
N LEU A 378 -1.35 -5.98 -30.00
CA LEU A 378 -1.73 -5.37 -28.72
C LEU A 378 -2.27 -3.95 -28.92
N MET A 379 -1.64 -3.15 -29.78
CA MET A 379 -2.11 -1.80 -30.11
C MET A 379 -3.48 -1.81 -30.80
N GLN A 380 -3.79 -2.83 -31.60
CA GLN A 380 -5.13 -3.01 -32.17
C GLN A 380 -6.16 -3.33 -31.06
N LEU A 381 -5.82 -4.21 -30.12
CA LEU A 381 -6.69 -4.53 -28.98
C LEU A 381 -6.96 -3.31 -28.10
N ILE A 382 -5.98 -2.43 -27.93
CA ILE A 382 -6.10 -1.19 -27.12
C ILE A 382 -6.93 -0.14 -27.85
N HIS A 383 -6.54 0.23 -29.07
CA HIS A 383 -7.06 1.45 -29.72
C HIS A 383 -8.24 1.20 -30.65
N ALA A 384 -8.28 0.06 -31.33
CA ALA A 384 -9.34 -0.25 -32.28
C ALA A 384 -10.51 -0.97 -31.61
N GLN A 385 -10.22 -1.87 -30.66
CA GLN A 385 -11.24 -2.73 -30.05
C GLN A 385 -11.61 -2.30 -28.63
N GLY A 386 -10.69 -1.66 -27.89
CA GLY A 386 -10.94 -1.24 -26.51
C GLY A 386 -11.06 -2.40 -25.50
N ILE A 387 -10.62 -3.61 -25.88
CA ILE A 387 -10.68 -4.82 -25.06
C ILE A 387 -9.54 -4.85 -24.03
N VAL A 388 -8.42 -4.17 -24.33
CA VAL A 388 -7.26 -4.08 -23.44
C VAL A 388 -7.00 -2.62 -23.09
N CYS A 389 -6.61 -2.35 -21.85
CA CYS A 389 -6.17 -1.01 -21.46
C CYS A 389 -5.03 -1.03 -20.43
N PRO A 390 -4.34 0.10 -20.19
CA PRO A 390 -3.31 0.15 -19.15
C PRO A 390 -3.86 -0.28 -17.79
N PHE A 391 -3.12 -1.13 -17.08
CA PHE A 391 -3.56 -1.78 -15.85
C PHE A 391 -3.94 -0.76 -14.76
N ARG A 392 -5.11 -0.93 -14.16
CA ARG A 392 -5.69 -0.08 -13.11
C ARG A 392 -5.73 1.41 -13.45
N ARG A 393 -5.81 1.76 -14.73
CA ARG A 393 -5.87 3.17 -15.18
C ARG A 393 -7.03 3.95 -14.53
N GLN A 394 -8.15 3.30 -14.24
CA GLN A 394 -9.31 3.94 -13.63
C GLN A 394 -9.27 3.94 -12.10
N ASP A 395 -8.86 2.81 -11.50
CA ASP A 395 -8.92 2.62 -10.05
C ASP A 395 -7.70 3.17 -9.30
N ALA A 396 -6.52 3.09 -9.93
CA ALA A 396 -5.25 3.45 -9.32
C ALA A 396 -4.27 4.05 -10.36
N PRO A 397 -4.60 5.20 -10.96
CA PRO A 397 -3.87 5.76 -12.10
C PRO A 397 -2.38 5.99 -11.81
N GLN A 398 -2.02 6.34 -10.57
CA GLN A 398 -0.62 6.61 -10.20
C GLN A 398 0.25 5.34 -10.12
N SER A 399 -0.36 4.16 -10.00
CA SER A 399 0.37 2.89 -9.81
C SER A 399 1.24 2.50 -10.99
N HIS A 400 0.86 2.91 -12.20
CA HIS A 400 1.63 2.62 -13.42
C HIS A 400 1.88 3.87 -14.28
N ALA A 401 1.54 5.06 -13.81
CA ALA A 401 1.72 6.31 -14.57
C ALA A 401 3.17 6.54 -14.99
N ALA A 402 4.13 6.21 -14.12
CA ALA A 402 5.55 6.39 -14.39
C ALA A 402 6.10 5.51 -15.53
N THR A 403 5.34 4.51 -15.99
CA THR A 403 5.65 3.75 -17.22
C THR A 403 5.60 4.63 -18.47
N ASP A 404 4.85 5.74 -18.45
CA ASP A 404 4.61 6.60 -19.61
C ASP A 404 4.11 5.79 -20.83
N TYR A 405 2.86 5.32 -20.74
CA TYR A 405 2.25 4.51 -21.81
C TYR A 405 2.23 5.24 -23.17
N TRP A 406 2.17 6.58 -23.17
CA TRP A 406 2.06 7.35 -24.40
C TRP A 406 3.39 7.31 -25.14
N ARG A 407 4.50 7.43 -24.41
CA ARG A 407 5.83 7.13 -24.93
C ARG A 407 5.96 5.66 -25.32
N TRP A 408 5.48 4.74 -24.49
CA TRP A 408 5.60 3.30 -24.75
C TRP A 408 5.01 2.90 -26.10
N TYR A 409 3.84 3.43 -26.47
CA TYR A 409 3.15 3.10 -27.73
C TYR A 409 4.00 3.28 -28.99
N THR A 410 4.95 4.22 -28.98
CA THR A 410 5.81 4.53 -30.13
C THR A 410 7.28 4.20 -29.91
N ALA A 411 7.67 3.88 -28.67
CA ALA A 411 9.04 3.54 -28.31
C ALA A 411 9.53 2.29 -29.05
N ARG A 412 10.75 2.37 -29.58
CA ARG A 412 11.52 1.25 -30.18
C ARG A 412 12.77 0.91 -29.40
N GLU A 413 13.16 1.78 -28.47
CA GLU A 413 14.32 1.64 -27.62
C GLU A 413 13.89 1.75 -26.15
N PRO A 414 14.59 1.08 -25.22
CA PRO A 414 14.34 1.22 -23.80
C PRO A 414 14.50 2.67 -23.35
N TYR A 415 13.71 3.08 -22.37
CA TYR A 415 13.78 4.43 -21.83
C TYR A 415 13.72 4.45 -20.32
N GLU A 416 14.39 5.44 -19.74
CA GLU A 416 14.45 5.60 -18.29
C GLU A 416 13.15 6.18 -17.74
N VAL A 417 12.76 5.69 -16.57
CA VAL A 417 11.69 6.30 -15.76
C VAL A 417 12.29 7.49 -15.00
N HIS A 418 11.99 8.71 -15.46
CA HIS A 418 12.47 9.94 -14.82
C HIS A 418 11.55 10.44 -13.70
N LEU A 419 10.24 10.22 -13.84
CA LEU A 419 9.25 10.64 -12.87
C LEU A 419 8.99 9.51 -11.89
N PHE A 420 9.29 9.74 -10.62
CA PHE A 420 8.97 8.79 -9.57
C PHE A 420 7.69 9.19 -8.86
N SER A 421 6.85 8.19 -8.62
CA SER A 421 5.73 8.26 -7.69
C SER A 421 5.96 7.21 -6.63
N ASP A 422 5.72 7.57 -5.37
CA ASP A 422 5.76 6.65 -4.23
C ASP A 422 4.56 5.71 -4.15
N LYS A 423 3.77 5.68 -5.21
CA LYS A 423 2.69 4.72 -5.45
C LYS A 423 2.97 3.84 -6.65
N PHE A 424 4.12 4.03 -7.33
CA PHE A 424 4.47 3.24 -8.49
C PHE A 424 4.68 1.77 -8.10
N GLU A 425 3.94 0.87 -8.76
CA GLU A 425 3.92 -0.57 -8.52
C GLU A 425 4.30 -1.36 -9.79
N PRO A 426 5.50 -1.17 -10.35
CA PRO A 426 5.88 -1.82 -11.60
C PRO A 426 6.07 -3.33 -11.46
N TYR A 427 5.96 -4.03 -12.59
CA TYR A 427 6.50 -5.38 -12.75
C TYR A 427 7.90 -5.29 -13.35
N LEU A 428 8.84 -6.05 -12.79
CA LEU A 428 10.27 -5.84 -13.03
C LEU A 428 10.94 -7.11 -13.49
N VAL A 429 11.83 -7.00 -14.47
CA VAL A 429 12.94 -7.94 -14.66
C VAL A 429 14.18 -7.37 -13.99
N ILE A 430 14.79 -8.13 -13.08
CA ILE A 430 15.91 -7.66 -12.24
C ILE A 430 16.97 -8.75 -12.06
N GLU A 431 18.24 -8.37 -11.91
CA GLU A 431 19.32 -9.33 -11.62
C GLU A 431 19.23 -9.84 -10.18
N LYS A 432 19.30 -11.16 -10.00
CA LYS A 432 19.47 -11.84 -8.73
C LYS A 432 20.94 -11.72 -8.29
N ASN A 433 21.20 -10.84 -7.34
CA ASN A 433 22.54 -10.66 -6.77
C ASN A 433 22.46 -10.31 -5.28
N ALA A 434 23.62 -10.21 -4.62
CA ALA A 434 23.71 -9.92 -3.18
C ALA A 434 23.17 -8.55 -2.77
N HIS A 435 22.98 -7.64 -3.73
CA HIS A 435 22.51 -6.27 -3.48
C HIS A 435 21.01 -6.09 -3.71
N LEU A 436 20.32 -7.09 -4.28
CA LEU A 436 18.87 -7.07 -4.49
C LEU A 436 18.14 -7.01 -3.15
N PRO A 437 17.45 -5.90 -2.83
CA PRO A 437 16.60 -5.85 -1.65
C PRO A 437 15.47 -6.87 -1.78
N LEU A 438 15.22 -7.57 -0.69
CA LEU A 438 14.06 -8.44 -0.55
C LEU A 438 12.84 -7.63 -0.10
N TYR A 439 11.64 -8.17 -0.31
CA TYR A 439 10.42 -7.54 0.14
C TYR A 439 10.36 -7.47 1.67
N TRP A 440 9.86 -6.36 2.24
CA TRP A 440 9.71 -6.26 3.69
C TRP A 440 8.55 -7.12 4.18
N GLU A 441 8.86 -8.16 4.94
CA GLU A 441 7.94 -9.25 5.27
C GLU A 441 6.82 -8.86 6.24
N LYS A 442 6.90 -7.68 6.88
CA LYS A 442 5.81 -7.15 7.71
C LYS A 442 4.54 -6.83 6.90
N PHE A 443 4.68 -6.52 5.61
CA PHE A 443 3.53 -6.31 4.73
C PHE A 443 2.91 -7.66 4.34
N VAL A 444 1.75 -7.94 4.94
CA VAL A 444 0.88 -9.08 4.63
C VAL A 444 -0.42 -8.60 3.98
N GLY A 445 -1.13 -9.47 3.28
CA GLY A 445 -2.37 -9.14 2.59
C GLY A 445 -2.20 -8.06 1.51
N TYR A 446 -3.13 -7.11 1.46
CA TYR A 446 -3.20 -6.08 0.41
C TYR A 446 -2.66 -4.72 0.89
N GLY A 447 -2.04 -3.98 -0.05
CA GLY A 447 -1.58 -2.61 0.14
C GLY A 447 -0.12 -2.51 0.59
N MET A 448 0.61 -1.57 0.00
CA MET A 448 2.03 -1.25 0.26
C MET A 448 3.04 -2.37 0.04
N ASN A 449 2.61 -3.61 -0.22
CA ASN A 449 3.50 -4.75 -0.35
C ASN A 449 4.50 -4.61 -1.52
N LYS A 450 4.06 -4.22 -2.72
CA LYS A 450 4.92 -3.93 -3.89
C LYS A 450 5.54 -2.53 -3.84
N ILE A 451 4.76 -1.53 -3.44
CA ILE A 451 5.25 -0.14 -3.32
C ILE A 451 6.48 -0.08 -2.42
N SER A 452 6.46 -0.74 -1.26
CA SER A 452 7.60 -0.74 -0.33
C SER A 452 8.87 -1.31 -0.96
N HIS A 453 8.77 -2.40 -1.72
CA HIS A 453 9.91 -2.95 -2.45
C HIS A 453 10.46 -1.97 -3.50
N MET A 454 9.58 -1.28 -4.22
CA MET A 454 9.98 -0.23 -5.16
C MET A 454 10.65 0.97 -4.45
N THR A 455 10.11 1.41 -3.31
CA THR A 455 10.75 2.48 -2.50
C THR A 455 12.16 2.07 -2.07
N GLU A 456 12.36 0.83 -1.63
CA GLU A 456 13.70 0.36 -1.23
C GLU A 456 14.65 0.22 -2.40
N LEU A 457 14.20 -0.29 -3.56
CA LEU A 457 15.00 -0.33 -4.78
C LEU A 457 15.49 1.08 -5.16
N ARG A 458 14.63 2.10 -5.10
CA ARG A 458 15.01 3.50 -5.33
C ARG A 458 16.07 3.98 -4.35
N VAL A 459 15.85 3.77 -3.05
CA VAL A 459 16.82 4.15 -2.01
C VAL A 459 18.16 3.41 -2.17
N ALA A 460 18.12 2.15 -2.59
CA ALA A 460 19.30 1.34 -2.89
C ALA A 460 20.06 1.78 -4.16
N GLY A 461 19.51 2.73 -4.92
CA GLY A 461 20.12 3.33 -6.12
C GLY A 461 19.87 2.57 -7.40
N TYR A 462 18.73 1.89 -7.53
CA TYR A 462 18.33 1.25 -8.79
C TYR A 462 17.71 2.26 -9.76
N ASN A 463 18.16 2.23 -11.01
CA ASN A 463 17.54 2.92 -12.13
C ASN A 463 16.51 2.01 -12.83
N LEU A 464 15.44 2.59 -13.34
CA LEU A 464 14.36 1.84 -14.00
C LEU A 464 14.31 2.14 -15.49
N TRP A 465 14.23 1.08 -16.29
CA TRP A 465 14.18 1.16 -17.76
C TRP A 465 12.94 0.46 -18.28
N VAL A 466 12.06 1.14 -19.00
CA VAL A 466 10.89 0.51 -19.60
C VAL A 466 11.26 -0.25 -20.86
N ALA A 467 10.84 -1.52 -20.97
CA ALA A 467 11.02 -2.33 -22.17
C ALA A 467 10.03 -1.90 -23.28
N PRO A 468 10.48 -1.61 -24.52
CA PRO A 468 9.61 -1.10 -25.57
C PRO A 468 8.71 -2.15 -26.21
N ASP A 469 9.12 -3.42 -26.28
CA ASP A 469 8.43 -4.47 -27.05
C ASP A 469 8.05 -5.71 -26.21
N SER A 470 7.85 -5.49 -24.92
CA SER A 470 7.40 -6.50 -23.96
C SER A 470 6.32 -5.92 -23.06
N TRP A 471 5.39 -6.75 -22.62
CA TRP A 471 4.28 -6.33 -21.76
C TRP A 471 3.77 -7.52 -20.93
N LEU A 472 2.96 -7.21 -19.92
CA LEU A 472 2.12 -8.16 -19.20
C LEU A 472 0.65 -7.78 -19.37
N ILE A 473 -0.25 -8.76 -19.40
CA ILE A 473 -1.70 -8.51 -19.37
C ILE A 473 -2.32 -9.23 -18.16
N HIS A 474 -2.95 -8.48 -17.28
CA HIS A 474 -3.75 -8.99 -16.17
C HIS A 474 -5.00 -9.67 -16.71
N VAL A 475 -5.24 -10.90 -16.26
CA VAL A 475 -6.48 -11.64 -16.55
C VAL A 475 -7.49 -11.38 -15.44
N PRO A 476 -8.65 -10.76 -15.74
CA PRO A 476 -9.67 -10.50 -14.74
C PRO A 476 -10.09 -11.79 -14.03
N HIS A 477 -10.15 -11.72 -12.70
CA HIS A 477 -10.55 -12.83 -11.86
C HIS A 477 -11.45 -12.34 -10.73
N ARG A 478 -12.19 -13.25 -10.09
CA ARG A 478 -13.05 -12.90 -8.97
C ARG A 478 -12.27 -12.22 -7.84
N LEU A 479 -12.81 -11.14 -7.30
CA LEU A 479 -12.23 -10.44 -6.15
C LEU A 479 -12.30 -11.33 -4.89
N SER A 480 -11.22 -11.35 -4.11
CA SER A 480 -11.22 -12.02 -2.80
C SER A 480 -11.93 -11.18 -1.74
N THR A 481 -12.50 -11.82 -0.73
CA THR A 481 -13.05 -11.14 0.46
C THR A 481 -12.03 -10.25 1.17
N HIS A 482 -10.77 -10.69 1.26
CA HIS A 482 -9.67 -9.88 1.80
C HIS A 482 -9.39 -8.59 1.01
N PHE A 483 -9.72 -8.56 -0.28
CA PHE A 483 -9.59 -7.34 -1.08
C PHE A 483 -10.71 -6.35 -0.75
N ALA A 484 -11.94 -6.85 -0.56
CA ALA A 484 -13.04 -6.00 -0.10
C ALA A 484 -12.76 -5.42 1.30
N ASP A 485 -12.27 -6.24 2.24
CA ASP A 485 -11.85 -5.76 3.57
C ASP A 485 -10.74 -4.71 3.46
N HIS A 486 -9.74 -4.93 2.60
CA HIS A 486 -8.72 -3.92 2.33
C HIS A 486 -9.30 -2.59 1.84
N LEU A 487 -10.29 -2.61 0.97
CA LEU A 487 -10.89 -1.38 0.45
C LEU A 487 -11.78 -0.68 1.49
N GLN A 488 -12.51 -1.43 2.31
CA GLN A 488 -13.64 -0.90 3.09
C GLN A 488 -13.29 -0.67 4.57
N ASN A 489 -12.32 -1.39 5.12
CA ASN A 489 -12.00 -1.32 6.54
C ASN A 489 -11.00 -0.20 6.83
N ALA A 490 -11.50 0.92 7.40
CA ALA A 490 -10.70 2.10 7.73
C ALA A 490 -9.55 1.79 8.70
N THR A 491 -9.80 0.98 9.74
CA THR A 491 -8.80 0.56 10.72
C THR A 491 -7.69 -0.29 10.10
N TYR A 492 -8.06 -1.22 9.21
CA TYR A 492 -7.10 -2.01 8.45
C TYR A 492 -6.25 -1.13 7.52
N ARG A 493 -6.89 -0.21 6.79
CA ARG A 493 -6.21 0.77 5.93
C ARG A 493 -5.23 1.63 6.72
N LEU A 494 -5.66 2.19 7.85
CA LEU A 494 -4.80 2.99 8.72
C LEU A 494 -3.61 2.18 9.21
N SER A 495 -3.83 0.94 9.66
CA SER A 495 -2.75 0.06 10.11
C SER A 495 -1.73 -0.23 9.01
N ASN A 496 -2.19 -0.46 7.77
CA ASN A 496 -1.32 -0.69 6.61
C ASN A 496 -0.50 0.57 6.26
N ARG A 497 -1.08 1.77 6.38
CA ARG A 497 -0.37 3.03 6.11
C ARG A 497 0.56 3.44 7.26
N ALA A 498 0.23 3.11 8.50
CA ALA A 498 1.14 3.23 9.63
C ALA A 498 2.38 2.36 9.43
N LEU A 499 2.20 1.12 8.95
CA LEU A 499 3.32 0.23 8.62
C LEU A 499 4.19 0.80 7.48
N ARG A 500 3.63 1.56 6.53
CA ARG A 500 4.42 2.34 5.55
C ARG A 500 5.32 3.35 6.23
N PHE A 501 4.83 4.13 7.18
CA PHE A 501 5.67 5.10 7.87
C PHE A 501 6.77 4.42 8.71
N GLU A 502 6.45 3.29 9.33
CA GLU A 502 7.44 2.44 10.00
C GLU A 502 8.51 1.93 9.01
N PHE A 503 8.10 1.53 7.80
CA PHE A 503 9.03 1.11 6.75
C PHE A 503 9.97 2.24 6.32
N GLN A 504 9.44 3.45 6.18
CA GLN A 504 10.25 4.62 5.83
C GLN A 504 11.31 4.91 6.90
N ASP A 505 10.96 4.80 8.18
CA ASP A 505 11.93 4.92 9.28
C ASP A 505 12.97 3.79 9.24
N HIS A 506 12.56 2.56 8.91
CA HIS A 506 13.50 1.44 8.70
C HIS A 506 14.49 1.72 7.55
N LEU A 507 14.02 2.27 6.42
CA LEU A 507 14.89 2.65 5.30
C LEU A 507 15.85 3.77 5.68
N ARG A 508 15.39 4.78 6.42
CA ARG A 508 16.24 5.86 6.92
C ARG A 508 17.38 5.33 7.78
N TYR A 509 17.06 4.43 8.71
CA TYR A 509 18.08 3.77 9.53
C TYR A 509 19.03 2.92 8.69
N LYS A 510 18.49 2.03 7.85
CA LYS A 510 19.27 1.08 7.05
C LYS A 510 20.24 1.75 6.07
N TYR A 511 19.85 2.89 5.50
CA TYR A 511 20.62 3.60 4.48
C TYR A 511 21.23 4.92 4.96
N GLY A 512 21.08 5.28 6.25
CA GLY A 512 21.62 6.52 6.82
C GLY A 512 21.02 7.79 6.20
N LEU A 513 19.69 7.83 6.04
CA LEU A 513 18.99 8.94 5.39
C LEU A 513 18.40 9.92 6.40
N GLU A 514 18.34 11.19 6.03
CA GLU A 514 17.64 12.21 6.80
C GLU A 514 16.11 12.09 6.67
N CYS A 515 15.40 12.70 7.61
CA CYS A 515 13.94 12.71 7.63
C CYS A 515 13.30 13.24 6.34
N ASN A 516 13.92 14.27 5.73
CA ASN A 516 13.42 14.97 4.56
C ASN A 516 13.95 14.39 3.24
N ASP A 517 14.63 13.24 3.25
CA ASP A 517 15.17 12.66 2.02
C ASP A 517 14.06 12.19 1.08
N GLU A 518 13.94 12.86 -0.07
CA GLU A 518 12.92 12.63 -1.11
C GLU A 518 12.99 11.25 -1.76
N ARG A 519 14.06 10.47 -1.56
CA ARG A 519 14.13 9.10 -2.08
C ARG A 519 13.19 8.14 -1.36
N VAL A 520 12.82 8.48 -0.13
CA VAL A 520 11.90 7.70 0.73
C VAL A 520 10.43 8.07 0.45
N PHE A 521 10.19 9.18 -0.26
CA PHE A 521 8.89 9.81 -0.45
C PHE A 521 8.32 9.69 -1.85
#